data_AF-A0A8I0GU46-F1
#
_entry.id   AF-A0A8I0GU46-F1
#
_cell.length_a   1.000
_cell.length_b   1.000
_cell.length_c   1.000
_cell.angle_alpha   90.00
_cell.angle_beta   90.00
_cell.angle_gamma   90.00
#
_symmetry.space_group_name_H-M   'P 1'
#
loop_
_entity.id
_entity.type
_entity.pdbx_description
1 polymer ?
#
loop_
_entity_poly.entity_id
_entity_poly.type
_entity_poly.pdbx_seq_one_letter_code
_entity_poly.pdbx_strand_id
1 'polypeptide(L)'
;MQAPAIATAPLDMDRRAGHAAPAIEADARDVLARQPSLPLPGRGHTLERWRALGAIAARDLCVAKVMEAHYDAQAILADLHAPPLTEGTLAAVWAAEGPQATLSFDPATGTVSGSKPWCSGAGLVDEALVTARCQEGTQLVRVRADAKGMHPQPLTWHATGMGGIPSGTVQFAAVPAEPVGKPGTYLSRPGFWHGGAGIAACWYGAAVALAAPLQRSPRVTGDAQIAALLGRVDMGLQASAALLRELATWIDAMPSQPHQADVIRVRSVVERTCVQVLDAVGRALGPAPMCLEAGHAARWSDLMVFIRQSHGDRDWAELGRAVHAQEGPWTL
;
A
#
# COMPACT_ATOMS: atom_id res chain seq x y z
N MET A 1 -14.58 -33.40 53.76
CA MET A 1 -15.34 -32.67 52.73
C MET A 1 -14.34 -32.00 51.81
N GLN A 2 -13.98 -32.64 50.69
CA GLN A 2 -13.04 -32.15 49.69
C GLN A 2 -13.83 -31.43 48.58
N ALA A 3 -13.41 -30.23 48.22
CA ALA A 3 -13.98 -29.46 47.11
C ALA A 3 -13.60 -30.10 45.76
N PRO A 4 -14.48 -30.07 44.73
CA PRO A 4 -14.18 -30.68 43.45
C PRO A 4 -13.20 -29.81 42.66
N ALA A 5 -12.18 -30.45 42.09
CA ALA A 5 -11.24 -29.84 41.17
C ALA A 5 -11.95 -29.48 39.86
N ILE A 6 -11.93 -28.20 39.49
CA ILE A 6 -12.38 -27.72 38.19
C ILE A 6 -11.28 -28.06 37.18
N ALA A 7 -11.55 -29.04 36.32
CA ALA A 7 -10.68 -29.35 35.19
C ALA A 7 -10.73 -28.19 34.19
N THR A 8 -9.65 -27.40 34.13
CA THR A 8 -9.42 -26.44 33.06
C THR A 8 -9.08 -27.21 31.78
N ALA A 9 -10.04 -27.30 30.86
CA ALA A 9 -9.75 -27.70 29.49
C ALA A 9 -8.79 -26.68 28.86
N PRO A 10 -7.81 -27.09 28.03
CA PRO A 10 -6.97 -26.16 27.30
C PRO A 10 -7.87 -25.30 26.42
N LEU A 11 -7.77 -23.97 26.59
CA LEU A 11 -8.31 -23.02 25.63
C LEU A 11 -7.58 -23.26 24.30
N ASP A 12 -8.31 -23.82 23.34
CA ASP A 12 -7.89 -23.92 21.95
C ASP A 12 -7.76 -22.50 21.39
N MET A 13 -6.56 -21.93 21.55
CA MET A 13 -6.15 -20.58 21.16
C MET A 13 -5.85 -20.48 19.66
N ASP A 14 -6.24 -21.46 18.84
CA ASP A 14 -5.80 -21.57 17.45
C ASP A 14 -6.93 -21.48 16.41
N ARG A 15 -7.81 -20.48 16.59
CA ARG A 15 -8.54 -19.87 15.47
C ARG A 15 -8.07 -18.44 15.20
N ARG A 16 -6.81 -18.31 14.75
CA ARG A 16 -6.37 -17.17 13.92
C ARG A 16 -6.87 -17.35 12.48
N ALA A 17 -8.19 -17.40 12.30
CA ALA A 17 -8.81 -17.38 10.98
C ALA A 17 -9.16 -15.93 10.63
N GLY A 18 -8.30 -15.25 9.87
CA GLY A 18 -8.58 -13.92 9.32
C GLY A 18 -7.38 -13.17 8.77
N HIS A 19 -6.17 -13.39 9.31
CA HIS A 19 -4.96 -12.62 8.94
C HIS A 19 -3.78 -13.50 8.49
N ALA A 20 -4.06 -14.74 8.08
CA ALA A 20 -3.04 -15.66 7.57
C ALA A 20 -2.82 -15.46 6.07
N ALA A 21 -1.58 -15.59 5.61
CA ALA A 21 -1.21 -15.36 4.21
C ALA A 21 -2.07 -16.11 3.17
N PRO A 22 -2.48 -17.39 3.39
CA PRO A 22 -3.38 -18.09 2.46
C PRO A 22 -4.78 -17.45 2.34
N ALA A 23 -5.30 -16.83 3.40
CA ALA A 23 -6.58 -16.12 3.35
C ALA A 23 -6.46 -14.84 2.51
N ILE A 24 -5.35 -14.12 2.65
CA ILE A 24 -5.11 -12.90 1.88
C ILE A 24 -4.93 -13.19 0.39
N GLU A 25 -4.26 -14.27 0.01
CA GLU A 25 -4.19 -14.67 -1.40
C GLU A 25 -5.58 -14.95 -1.96
N ALA A 26 -6.40 -15.75 -1.26
CA ALA A 26 -7.76 -16.07 -1.69
C ALA A 26 -8.61 -14.80 -1.86
N ASP A 27 -8.56 -13.87 -0.90
CA ASP A 27 -9.28 -12.61 -0.96
C ASP A 27 -8.79 -11.71 -2.11
N ALA A 28 -7.47 -11.64 -2.34
CA ALA A 28 -6.90 -10.89 -3.47
C ALA A 28 -7.34 -11.48 -4.82
N ARG A 29 -7.34 -12.81 -4.95
CA ARG A 29 -7.83 -13.49 -6.17
C ARG A 29 -9.34 -13.27 -6.38
N ASP A 30 -10.13 -13.24 -5.32
CA ASP A 30 -11.57 -12.94 -5.39
C ASP A 30 -11.83 -11.46 -5.77
N VAL A 31 -10.99 -10.52 -5.31
CA VAL A 31 -11.01 -9.14 -5.82
C VAL A 31 -10.64 -9.11 -7.30
N LEU A 32 -9.56 -9.79 -7.71
CA LEU A 32 -9.12 -9.85 -9.10
C LEU A 32 -10.20 -10.42 -10.03
N ALA A 33 -10.89 -11.49 -9.61
CA ALA A 33 -11.95 -12.10 -10.40
C ALA A 33 -13.15 -11.15 -10.62
N ARG A 34 -13.50 -10.34 -9.61
CA ARG A 34 -14.59 -9.36 -9.71
C ARG A 34 -14.19 -8.06 -10.39
N GLN A 35 -12.92 -7.68 -10.27
CA GLN A 35 -12.37 -6.44 -10.77
C GLN A 35 -10.98 -6.70 -11.38
N PRO A 36 -10.92 -7.25 -12.60
CA PRO A 36 -9.65 -7.66 -13.21
C PRO A 36 -8.73 -6.50 -13.59
N SER A 37 -9.28 -5.28 -13.67
CA SER A 37 -8.51 -4.07 -13.93
C SER A 37 -9.16 -2.86 -13.27
N LEU A 38 -8.37 -1.82 -13.07
CA LEU A 38 -8.82 -0.47 -12.77
C LEU A 38 -8.47 0.47 -13.92
N PRO A 39 -9.15 1.63 -14.04
CA PRO A 39 -8.68 2.67 -14.95
C PRO A 39 -7.21 3.00 -14.71
N LEU A 40 -6.48 3.22 -15.80
CA LEU A 40 -5.09 3.63 -15.74
C LEU A 40 -5.00 5.09 -15.26
N PRO A 41 -4.02 5.44 -14.40
CA PRO A 41 -3.80 6.83 -14.01
C PRO A 41 -3.55 7.74 -15.22
N GLY A 42 -4.07 8.97 -15.18
CA GLY A 42 -3.87 9.95 -16.24
C GLY A 42 -4.61 9.61 -17.55
N ARG A 43 -5.75 8.93 -17.45
CA ARG A 43 -6.61 8.53 -18.59
C ARG A 43 -8.08 8.94 -18.43
N GLY A 44 -8.37 9.92 -17.58
CA GLY A 44 -9.70 10.52 -17.40
C GLY A 44 -10.52 9.95 -16.25
N HIS A 45 -10.03 8.90 -15.59
CA HIS A 45 -10.76 8.16 -14.56
C HIS A 45 -9.88 7.87 -13.32
N THR A 46 -8.89 8.72 -13.03
CA THR A 46 -7.97 8.52 -11.90
C THR A 46 -8.72 8.50 -10.55
N LEU A 47 -9.76 9.33 -10.40
CA LEU A 47 -10.57 9.34 -9.17
C LEU A 47 -11.34 8.03 -8.97
N GLU A 48 -11.81 7.41 -10.05
CA GLU A 48 -12.52 6.12 -9.98
C GLU A 48 -11.57 5.00 -9.52
N ARG A 49 -10.34 4.97 -10.06
CA ARG A 49 -9.27 4.07 -9.59
C ARG A 49 -9.05 4.25 -8.08
N TRP A 50 -8.93 5.48 -7.61
CA TRP A 50 -8.66 5.76 -6.19
C TRP A 50 -9.83 5.40 -5.28
N ARG A 51 -11.08 5.57 -5.73
CA ARG A 51 -12.26 5.09 -5.00
C ARG A 51 -12.24 3.57 -4.84
N ALA A 52 -11.88 2.83 -5.89
CA ALA A 52 -11.77 1.37 -5.82
C ALA A 52 -10.66 0.93 -4.86
N LEU A 53 -9.46 1.51 -4.98
CA LEU A 53 -8.34 1.25 -4.07
C LEU A 53 -8.69 1.56 -2.60
N GLY A 54 -9.31 2.71 -2.35
CA GLY A 54 -9.79 3.09 -1.03
C GLY A 54 -10.85 2.13 -0.48
N ALA A 55 -11.75 1.63 -1.32
CA ALA A 55 -12.77 0.66 -0.91
C ALA A 55 -12.16 -0.71 -0.55
N ILE A 56 -11.15 -1.17 -1.27
CA ILE A 56 -10.40 -2.39 -0.94
C ILE A 56 -9.69 -2.18 0.42
N ALA A 57 -8.97 -1.07 0.59
CA ALA A 57 -8.25 -0.75 1.81
C ALA A 57 -9.14 -0.54 3.04
N ALA A 58 -10.35 -0.01 2.84
CA ALA A 58 -11.36 0.11 3.88
C ALA A 58 -11.80 -1.27 4.41
N ARG A 59 -11.78 -2.31 3.56
CA ARG A 59 -12.08 -3.68 3.98
C ARG A 59 -10.88 -4.29 4.69
N ASP A 60 -9.76 -4.41 3.97
CA ASP A 60 -8.55 -5.05 4.43
C ASP A 60 -7.29 -4.42 3.81
N LEU A 61 -6.34 -4.02 4.64
CA LEU A 61 -5.11 -3.35 4.21
C LEU A 61 -4.07 -4.29 3.62
N CYS A 62 -4.03 -5.54 4.06
CA CYS A 62 -3.19 -6.58 3.49
C CYS A 62 -3.63 -6.88 2.05
N VAL A 63 -4.94 -7.08 1.82
CA VAL A 63 -5.50 -7.25 0.46
C VAL A 63 -5.22 -6.01 -0.40
N ALA A 64 -5.41 -4.81 0.16
CA ALA A 64 -5.10 -3.58 -0.57
C ALA A 64 -3.63 -3.48 -0.99
N LYS A 65 -2.67 -3.92 -0.17
CA LYS A 65 -1.24 -3.94 -0.53
C LYS A 65 -0.94 -4.84 -1.72
N VAL A 66 -1.63 -5.98 -1.84
CA VAL A 66 -1.46 -6.89 -2.99
C VAL A 66 -2.12 -6.28 -4.22
N MET A 67 -3.37 -5.83 -4.09
CA MET A 67 -4.13 -5.34 -5.23
C MET A 67 -3.61 -4.00 -5.76
N GLU A 68 -3.15 -3.09 -4.91
CA GLU A 68 -2.53 -1.83 -5.38
C GLU A 68 -1.29 -2.11 -6.24
N ALA A 69 -0.45 -3.06 -5.82
CA ALA A 69 0.73 -3.45 -6.57
C ALA A 69 0.37 -4.16 -7.89
N HIS A 70 -0.68 -5.00 -7.89
CA HIS A 70 -1.17 -5.63 -9.12
C HIS A 70 -1.68 -4.59 -10.13
N TYR A 71 -2.53 -3.66 -9.70
CA TYR A 71 -3.04 -2.62 -10.60
C TYR A 71 -1.96 -1.62 -11.00
N ASP A 72 -0.91 -1.43 -10.19
CA ASP A 72 0.27 -0.65 -10.56
C ASP A 72 1.09 -1.38 -11.62
N ALA A 73 1.31 -2.70 -11.49
CA ALA A 73 1.96 -3.51 -12.51
C ALA A 73 1.27 -3.39 -13.88
N GLN A 74 -0.08 -3.39 -13.92
CA GLN A 74 -0.84 -3.14 -15.15
C GLN A 74 -0.53 -1.76 -15.76
N ALA A 75 -0.50 -0.70 -14.93
CA ALA A 75 -0.19 0.65 -15.38
C ALA A 75 1.26 0.79 -15.86
N ILE A 76 2.21 0.18 -15.15
CA ILE A 76 3.63 0.14 -15.50
C ILE A 76 3.83 -0.49 -16.88
N LEU A 77 3.21 -1.65 -17.13
CA LEU A 77 3.34 -2.36 -18.40
C LEU A 77 2.72 -1.55 -19.55
N ALA A 78 1.56 -0.94 -19.31
CA ALA A 78 0.91 -0.08 -20.29
C ALA A 78 1.76 1.15 -20.65
N ASP A 79 2.29 1.87 -19.66
CA ASP A 79 3.13 3.06 -19.86
C ASP A 79 4.44 2.75 -20.61
N LEU A 80 4.99 1.54 -20.43
CA LEU A 80 6.20 1.09 -21.12
C LEU A 80 5.95 0.35 -22.44
N HIS A 81 4.69 0.21 -22.86
CA HIS A 81 4.32 -0.55 -24.05
C HIS A 81 4.84 -2.01 -24.01
N ALA A 82 4.87 -2.59 -22.81
CA ALA A 82 5.26 -3.97 -22.59
C ALA A 82 4.04 -4.92 -22.69
N PRO A 83 4.24 -6.22 -22.95
CA PRO A 83 3.14 -7.18 -22.95
C PRO A 83 2.35 -7.14 -21.64
N PRO A 84 1.00 -7.13 -21.69
CA PRO A 84 0.17 -7.09 -20.49
C PRO A 84 0.33 -8.36 -19.64
N LEU A 85 -0.21 -8.30 -18.43
CA LEU A 85 -0.38 -9.50 -17.60
C LEU A 85 -1.40 -10.44 -18.27
N THR A 86 -1.15 -11.74 -18.16
CA THR A 86 -2.12 -12.75 -18.59
C THR A 86 -3.35 -12.69 -17.68
N GLU A 87 -4.53 -12.94 -18.23
CA GLU A 87 -5.78 -12.96 -17.47
C GLU A 87 -5.67 -13.92 -16.26
N GLY A 88 -6.17 -13.48 -15.10
CA GLY A 88 -6.10 -14.23 -13.84
C GLY A 88 -4.73 -14.25 -13.15
N THR A 89 -3.68 -13.65 -13.74
CA THR A 89 -2.35 -13.55 -13.12
C THR A 89 -2.35 -12.45 -12.06
N LEU A 90 -2.04 -12.82 -10.83
CA LEU A 90 -1.80 -11.88 -9.75
C LEU A 90 -0.32 -11.45 -9.77
N ALA A 91 -0.07 -10.14 -9.69
CA ALA A 91 1.27 -9.59 -9.89
C ALA A 91 1.67 -8.66 -8.76
N ALA A 92 2.97 -8.57 -8.49
CA ALA A 92 3.55 -7.60 -7.57
C ALA A 92 4.52 -6.63 -8.27
N VAL A 93 4.86 -5.55 -7.58
CA VAL A 93 5.93 -4.62 -7.95
C VAL A 93 6.91 -4.52 -6.78
N TRP A 94 8.14 -4.98 -7.00
CA TRP A 94 9.22 -4.96 -6.01
C TRP A 94 10.29 -3.95 -6.45
N ALA A 95 10.08 -2.70 -6.06
CA ALA A 95 10.93 -1.58 -6.46
C ALA A 95 11.73 -0.96 -5.30
N ALA A 96 11.62 -1.51 -4.09
CA ALA A 96 12.32 -0.97 -2.92
C ALA A 96 13.84 -1.06 -3.09
N GLU A 97 14.54 0.04 -2.78
CA GLU A 97 16.00 0.15 -2.85
C GLU A 97 16.59 0.40 -1.46
N GLY A 98 17.87 0.08 -1.30
CA GLY A 98 18.62 0.28 -0.06
C GLY A 98 19.93 -0.50 -0.06
N PRO A 99 20.73 -0.40 1.02
CA PRO A 99 22.02 -1.10 1.10
C PRO A 99 21.90 -2.63 0.95
N GLN A 100 20.76 -3.20 1.33
CA GLN A 100 20.46 -4.62 1.23
C GLN A 100 19.90 -5.06 -0.13
N ALA A 101 19.53 -4.11 -1.01
CA ALA A 101 19.10 -4.40 -2.37
C ALA A 101 20.36 -4.58 -3.24
N THR A 102 20.72 -5.84 -3.49
CA THR A 102 21.91 -6.24 -4.27
C THR A 102 21.55 -6.86 -5.61
N LEU A 103 20.26 -7.01 -5.92
CA LEU A 103 19.78 -7.63 -7.14
C LEU A 103 20.35 -6.95 -8.39
N SER A 104 20.99 -7.73 -9.25
CA SER A 104 21.49 -7.32 -10.56
C SER A 104 20.83 -8.10 -11.69
N PHE A 105 20.67 -7.46 -12.84
CA PHE A 105 20.26 -8.06 -14.10
C PHE A 105 21.45 -8.18 -15.03
N ASP A 106 21.66 -9.37 -15.58
CA ASP A 106 22.66 -9.65 -16.59
C ASP A 106 21.98 -9.82 -17.96
N PRO A 107 22.12 -8.84 -18.87
CA PRO A 107 21.53 -8.90 -20.21
C PRO A 107 22.10 -10.03 -21.07
N ALA A 108 23.33 -10.49 -20.82
CA ALA A 108 23.96 -11.53 -21.63
C ALA A 108 23.35 -12.91 -21.37
N THR A 109 22.94 -13.16 -20.12
CA THR A 109 22.28 -14.42 -19.72
C THR A 109 20.76 -14.29 -19.64
N GLY A 110 20.21 -13.07 -19.58
CA GLY A 110 18.78 -12.84 -19.38
C GLY A 110 18.31 -13.25 -17.98
N THR A 111 19.18 -13.09 -16.97
CA THR A 111 18.90 -13.54 -15.60
C THR A 111 19.12 -12.45 -14.56
N VAL A 112 18.47 -12.60 -13.40
CA VAL A 112 18.73 -11.80 -12.20
C VAL A 112 19.34 -12.63 -11.08
N SER A 113 20.27 -12.01 -10.34
CA SER A 113 20.94 -12.61 -9.18
C SER A 113 21.16 -11.59 -8.07
N GLY A 114 21.09 -12.03 -6.82
CA GLY A 114 21.25 -11.18 -5.63
C GLY A 114 20.00 -11.13 -4.77
N SER A 115 19.86 -10.09 -3.96
CA SER A 115 18.78 -9.97 -2.97
C SER A 115 17.90 -8.77 -3.23
N LYS A 116 16.58 -8.96 -3.13
CA LYS A 116 15.59 -7.89 -3.15
C LYS A 116 14.83 -7.87 -1.82
N PRO A 117 14.98 -6.83 -0.99
CA PRO A 117 14.19 -6.67 0.22
C PRO A 117 12.77 -6.17 -0.11
N TRP A 118 11.86 -6.27 0.86
CA TRP A 118 10.51 -5.72 0.78
C TRP A 118 9.66 -6.30 -0.37
N CYS A 119 9.81 -7.60 -0.62
CA CYS A 119 9.03 -8.31 -1.62
C CYS A 119 7.63 -8.65 -1.06
N SER A 120 6.79 -7.63 -0.87
CA SER A 120 5.42 -7.80 -0.41
C SER A 120 4.65 -8.76 -1.31
N GLY A 121 4.02 -9.76 -0.70
CA GLY A 121 3.27 -10.81 -1.40
C GLY A 121 4.15 -11.92 -1.98
N ALA A 122 5.43 -12.00 -1.63
CA ALA A 122 6.26 -13.14 -2.03
C ALA A 122 5.63 -14.46 -1.54
N GLY A 123 5.34 -15.35 -2.48
CA GLY A 123 4.61 -16.60 -2.24
C GLY A 123 3.08 -16.51 -2.39
N LEU A 124 2.53 -15.32 -2.66
CA LEU A 124 1.08 -15.11 -2.92
C LEU A 124 0.80 -14.72 -4.38
N VAL A 125 1.79 -14.18 -5.09
CA VAL A 125 1.66 -13.68 -6.47
C VAL A 125 2.24 -14.67 -7.48
N ASP A 126 1.77 -14.59 -8.72
CA ASP A 126 2.20 -15.44 -9.82
C ASP A 126 3.41 -14.83 -10.56
N GLU A 127 3.51 -13.49 -10.56
CA GLU A 127 4.56 -12.73 -11.24
C GLU A 127 4.98 -11.50 -10.45
N ALA A 128 6.18 -11.00 -10.72
CA ALA A 128 6.66 -9.75 -10.16
C ALA A 128 7.39 -8.90 -11.19
N LEU A 129 7.13 -7.60 -11.16
CA LEU A 129 8.00 -6.59 -11.76
C LEU A 129 9.03 -6.16 -10.70
N VAL A 130 10.31 -6.28 -11.01
CA VAL A 130 11.39 -6.11 -10.03
C VAL A 130 12.43 -5.15 -10.57
N THR A 131 12.84 -4.16 -9.78
CA THR A 131 13.99 -3.32 -10.13
C THR A 131 15.30 -4.03 -9.78
N ALA A 132 16.21 -4.10 -10.75
CA ALA A 132 17.52 -4.71 -10.64
C ALA A 132 18.59 -3.78 -11.24
N ARG A 133 19.80 -3.80 -10.68
CA ARG A 133 20.93 -3.02 -11.20
C ARG A 133 21.50 -3.67 -12.45
N CYS A 134 21.83 -2.88 -13.46
CA CYS A 134 22.59 -3.29 -14.63
C CYS A 134 23.70 -2.26 -14.91
N GLN A 135 24.53 -2.50 -15.92
CA GLN A 135 25.64 -1.58 -16.26
C GLN A 135 25.14 -0.17 -16.63
N GLU A 136 23.96 -0.07 -17.24
CA GLU A 136 23.36 1.19 -17.70
C GLU A 136 22.47 1.88 -16.65
N GLY A 137 22.39 1.34 -15.43
CA GLY A 137 21.57 1.86 -14.34
C GLY A 137 20.53 0.87 -13.84
N THR A 138 19.35 1.33 -13.44
CA THR A 138 18.29 0.47 -12.92
C THR A 138 17.40 -0.06 -14.05
N GLN A 139 17.37 -1.38 -14.24
CA GLN A 139 16.46 -2.06 -15.16
C GLN A 139 15.22 -2.55 -14.39
N LEU A 140 14.03 -2.39 -14.97
CA LEU A 140 12.86 -3.13 -14.51
C LEU A 140 12.79 -4.46 -15.26
N VAL A 141 12.61 -5.55 -14.55
CA VAL A 141 12.45 -6.88 -15.14
C VAL A 141 11.17 -7.54 -14.68
N ARG A 142 10.60 -8.42 -15.50
CA ARG A 142 9.47 -9.29 -15.17
C ARG A 142 9.99 -10.69 -14.88
N VAL A 143 9.58 -11.25 -13.74
CA VAL A 143 9.93 -12.62 -13.32
C VAL A 143 8.66 -13.40 -12.96
N ARG A 144 8.69 -14.70 -13.21
CA ARG A 144 7.70 -15.66 -12.70
C ARG A 144 8.01 -15.94 -11.23
N ALA A 145 7.01 -15.85 -10.34
CA ALA A 145 7.23 -15.99 -8.91
C ALA A 145 7.54 -17.44 -8.48
N ASP A 146 7.18 -18.42 -9.32
CA ASP A 146 7.49 -19.85 -9.18
C ASP A 146 8.80 -20.27 -9.88
N ALA A 147 9.57 -19.31 -10.40
CA ALA A 147 10.82 -19.61 -11.08
C ALA A 147 11.83 -20.28 -10.12
N LYS A 148 12.52 -21.32 -10.65
CA LYS A 148 13.63 -21.95 -9.94
C LYS A 148 14.71 -20.92 -9.64
N GLY A 149 15.26 -20.96 -8.43
CA GLY A 149 16.29 -20.02 -7.97
C GLY A 149 15.75 -18.81 -7.21
N MET A 150 14.42 -18.69 -7.05
CA MET A 150 13.81 -17.73 -6.12
C MET A 150 13.66 -18.35 -4.74
N HIS A 151 14.26 -17.72 -3.74
CA HIS A 151 14.29 -18.20 -2.36
C HIS A 151 13.85 -17.09 -1.41
N PRO A 152 12.54 -17.03 -1.06
CA PRO A 152 12.07 -16.20 0.04
C PRO A 152 12.85 -16.56 1.30
N GLN A 153 13.54 -15.58 1.87
CA GLN A 153 14.32 -15.81 3.08
C GLN A 153 13.36 -15.94 4.26
N PRO A 154 13.67 -16.83 5.24
CA PRO A 154 12.88 -16.96 6.45
C PRO A 154 12.63 -15.59 7.07
N LEU A 155 11.36 -15.30 7.27
CA LEU A 155 10.91 -14.07 7.86
C LEU A 155 11.34 -14.04 9.33
N THR A 156 12.40 -13.29 9.66
CA THR A 156 12.58 -12.71 11.01
C THR A 156 11.61 -11.52 11.23
N TRP A 157 10.50 -11.52 10.49
CA TRP A 157 9.55 -10.42 10.33
C TRP A 157 8.53 -10.45 11.47
N HIS A 158 8.82 -9.70 12.53
CA HIS A 158 7.88 -9.45 13.63
C HIS A 158 7.00 -8.23 13.31
N ALA A 159 6.16 -8.35 12.29
CA ALA A 159 5.23 -7.28 11.92
C ALA A 159 4.22 -7.02 13.04
N THR A 160 4.23 -5.80 13.58
CA THR A 160 3.19 -5.32 14.50
C THR A 160 1.87 -5.01 13.80
N GLY A 161 1.89 -4.98 12.46
CA GLY A 161 0.78 -4.79 11.53
C GLY A 161 1.24 -5.15 10.11
N MET A 162 0.31 -5.25 9.17
CA MET A 162 0.52 -5.84 7.84
C MET A 162 0.98 -7.31 7.91
N GLY A 163 0.61 -8.02 8.99
CA GLY A 163 1.07 -9.38 9.28
C GLY A 163 0.58 -10.43 8.28
N GLY A 164 -0.51 -10.15 7.56
CA GLY A 164 -1.06 -11.03 6.53
C GLY A 164 -0.27 -11.02 5.22
N ILE A 165 0.63 -10.04 5.00
CA ILE A 165 1.45 -9.92 3.79
C ILE A 165 2.93 -10.19 4.10
N PRO A 166 3.45 -11.38 3.74
CA PRO A 166 4.87 -11.64 3.70
C PRO A 166 5.59 -10.53 2.91
N SER A 167 6.46 -9.77 3.57
CA SER A 167 7.19 -8.62 2.96
C SER A 167 8.69 -8.71 3.20
N GLY A 168 9.21 -9.94 3.19
CA GLY A 168 10.62 -10.24 3.44
C GLY A 168 11.53 -10.02 2.24
N THR A 169 12.78 -10.44 2.41
CA THR A 169 13.77 -10.47 1.33
C THR A 169 13.61 -11.74 0.50
N VAL A 170 13.64 -11.60 -0.82
CA VAL A 170 13.78 -12.73 -1.75
C VAL A 170 15.20 -12.73 -2.31
N GLN A 171 15.86 -13.89 -2.23
CA GLN A 171 17.14 -14.14 -2.89
C GLN A 171 16.88 -14.75 -4.26
N PHE A 172 17.63 -14.30 -5.26
CA PHE A 172 17.57 -14.74 -6.64
C PHE A 172 18.92 -15.35 -7.02
N ALA A 173 18.88 -16.55 -7.60
CA ALA A 173 20.05 -17.25 -8.11
C ALA A 173 19.84 -17.60 -9.59
N ALA A 174 20.39 -16.75 -10.48
CA ALA A 174 20.29 -16.89 -11.94
C ALA A 174 18.84 -17.12 -12.43
N VAL A 175 17.90 -16.34 -11.91
CA VAL A 175 16.47 -16.46 -12.23
C VAL A 175 16.20 -15.83 -13.59
N PRO A 176 15.59 -16.55 -14.56
CA PRO A 176 15.22 -15.97 -15.85
C PRO A 176 14.32 -14.73 -15.68
N ALA A 177 14.63 -13.67 -16.42
CA ALA A 177 13.92 -12.40 -16.29
C ALA A 177 13.80 -11.69 -17.64
N GLU A 178 12.64 -11.12 -17.91
CA GLU A 178 12.37 -10.37 -19.13
C GLU A 178 12.52 -8.86 -18.86
N PRO A 179 13.37 -8.12 -19.59
CA PRO A 179 13.49 -6.68 -19.40
C PRO A 179 12.21 -5.95 -19.84
N VAL A 180 11.73 -5.05 -18.99
CA VAL A 180 10.55 -4.22 -19.24
C VAL A 180 10.98 -2.76 -19.43
N GLY A 181 10.90 -2.28 -20.67
CA GLY A 181 11.39 -0.96 -21.06
C GLY A 181 12.92 -0.85 -21.00
N LYS A 182 13.44 0.36 -21.22
CA LYS A 182 14.88 0.66 -21.14
C LYS A 182 15.32 0.91 -19.69
N PRO A 183 16.61 0.75 -19.35
CA PRO A 183 17.13 1.19 -18.05
C PRO A 183 16.71 2.63 -17.70
N GLY A 184 16.30 2.84 -16.45
CA GLY A 184 15.86 4.14 -15.92
C GLY A 184 14.41 4.53 -16.25
N THR A 185 13.80 3.96 -17.30
CA THR A 185 12.44 4.38 -17.76
C THR A 185 11.33 4.09 -16.76
N TYR A 186 11.53 3.12 -15.85
CA TYR A 186 10.60 2.84 -14.76
C TYR A 186 10.45 4.02 -13.79
N LEU A 187 11.55 4.66 -13.40
CA LEU A 187 11.54 5.76 -12.42
C LEU A 187 11.24 7.11 -13.05
N SER A 188 11.55 7.29 -14.33
CA SER A 188 11.35 8.58 -15.01
C SER A 188 9.94 8.82 -15.52
N ARG A 189 9.05 7.81 -15.47
CA ARG A 189 7.68 7.97 -15.95
C ARG A 189 6.85 8.87 -15.02
N PRO A 190 5.91 9.67 -15.55
CA PRO A 190 4.91 10.38 -14.73
C PRO A 190 4.10 9.42 -13.84
N GLY A 191 3.73 8.25 -14.38
CA GLY A 191 2.95 7.22 -13.69
C GLY A 191 3.56 6.71 -12.37
N PHE A 192 4.88 6.87 -12.16
CA PHE A 192 5.55 6.51 -10.90
C PHE A 192 5.01 7.36 -9.75
N TRP A 193 4.86 8.66 -9.98
CA TRP A 193 4.27 9.59 -9.02
C TRP A 193 2.76 9.42 -8.92
N HIS A 194 2.06 9.18 -10.03
CA HIS A 194 0.61 8.93 -10.01
C HIS A 194 0.26 7.67 -9.21
N GLY A 195 1.04 6.60 -9.34
CA GLY A 195 0.91 5.37 -8.54
C GLY A 195 1.11 5.64 -7.05
N GLY A 196 2.10 6.48 -6.69
CA GLY A 196 2.33 6.94 -5.33
C GLY A 196 1.13 7.65 -4.69
N ALA A 197 0.33 8.40 -5.45
CA ALA A 197 -0.93 8.98 -4.95
C ALA A 197 -2.04 7.93 -4.76
N GLY A 198 -2.05 6.85 -5.54
CA GLY A 198 -2.96 5.71 -5.33
C GLY A 198 -2.79 5.05 -3.95
N ILE A 199 -1.55 4.93 -3.46
CA ILE A 199 -1.29 4.43 -2.10
C ILE A 199 -1.90 5.35 -1.03
N ALA A 200 -1.89 6.67 -1.23
CA ALA A 200 -2.56 7.60 -0.32
C ALA A 200 -4.09 7.39 -0.32
N ALA A 201 -4.70 7.05 -1.46
CA ALA A 201 -6.11 6.69 -1.51
C ALA A 201 -6.42 5.43 -0.68
N CYS A 202 -5.53 4.43 -0.66
CA CYS A 202 -5.63 3.27 0.23
C CYS A 202 -5.61 3.70 1.71
N TRP A 203 -4.65 4.54 2.10
CA TRP A 203 -4.57 5.06 3.48
C TRP A 203 -5.84 5.81 3.88
N TYR A 204 -6.34 6.66 3.00
CA TYR A 204 -7.59 7.40 3.20
C TYR A 204 -8.78 6.45 3.43
N GLY A 205 -8.95 5.43 2.58
CA GLY A 205 -10.02 4.45 2.73
C GLY A 205 -9.98 3.70 4.06
N ALA A 206 -8.79 3.28 4.50
CA ALA A 206 -8.62 2.64 5.80
C ALA A 206 -8.90 3.59 6.97
N ALA A 207 -8.49 4.86 6.89
CA ALA A 207 -8.80 5.86 7.91
C ALA A 207 -10.31 6.13 8.03
N VAL A 208 -11.03 6.24 6.90
CA VAL A 208 -12.50 6.36 6.89
C VAL A 208 -13.13 5.15 7.59
N ALA A 209 -12.67 3.94 7.29
CA ALA A 209 -13.22 2.72 7.91
C ALA A 209 -12.89 2.61 9.41
N LEU A 210 -11.75 3.12 9.86
CA LEU A 210 -11.41 3.22 11.29
C LEU A 210 -12.28 4.25 12.03
N ALA A 211 -12.64 5.34 11.37
CA ALA A 211 -13.51 6.37 11.94
C ALA A 211 -14.99 5.96 12.05
N ALA A 212 -15.43 4.99 11.24
CA ALA A 212 -16.83 4.61 11.11
C ALA A 212 -17.52 4.18 12.43
N PRO A 213 -16.87 3.45 13.36
CA PRO A 213 -17.48 3.15 14.67
C PRO A 213 -17.68 4.41 15.53
N LEU A 214 -16.75 5.37 15.48
CA LEU A 214 -16.90 6.66 16.18
C LEU A 214 -18.05 7.48 15.61
N GLN A 215 -18.18 7.53 14.28
CA GLN A 215 -19.30 8.19 13.59
C GLN A 215 -20.67 7.63 14.02
N ARG A 216 -20.75 6.32 14.27
CA ARG A 216 -21.99 5.63 14.69
C ARG A 216 -22.19 5.60 16.21
N SER A 217 -21.26 6.15 16.98
CA SER A 217 -21.31 6.06 18.45
C SER A 217 -22.44 6.93 19.01
N PRO A 218 -23.38 6.36 19.79
CA PRO A 218 -24.46 7.14 20.40
C PRO A 218 -23.94 8.19 21.40
N ARG A 219 -22.70 8.02 21.89
CA ARG A 219 -22.06 8.96 22.80
C ARG A 219 -21.84 10.34 22.19
N VAL A 220 -21.73 10.45 20.87
CA VAL A 220 -21.49 11.72 20.16
C VAL A 220 -22.53 12.78 20.54
N THR A 221 -23.80 12.40 20.69
CA THR A 221 -24.89 13.36 20.99
C THR A 221 -24.84 13.88 22.42
N GLY A 222 -24.34 13.08 23.37
CA GLY A 222 -24.38 13.38 24.81
C GLY A 222 -23.03 13.76 25.43
N ASP A 223 -21.93 13.65 24.67
CA ASP A 223 -20.56 13.85 25.16
C ASP A 223 -19.81 14.81 24.23
N ALA A 224 -19.70 16.08 24.64
CA ALA A 224 -19.08 17.14 23.85
C ALA A 224 -17.61 16.84 23.51
N GLN A 225 -16.90 16.08 24.33
CA GLN A 225 -15.51 15.72 24.07
C GLN A 225 -15.41 14.69 22.94
N ILE A 226 -16.32 13.70 22.94
CA ILE A 226 -16.42 12.72 21.85
C ILE A 226 -16.87 13.39 20.55
N ALA A 227 -17.83 14.31 20.62
CA ALA A 227 -18.25 15.11 19.46
C ALA A 227 -17.08 15.93 18.88
N ALA A 228 -16.26 16.56 19.73
CA ALA A 228 -15.09 17.30 19.29
C ALA A 228 -14.03 16.41 18.63
N LEU A 229 -13.81 15.19 19.13
CA LEU A 229 -12.92 14.21 18.50
C LEU A 229 -13.42 13.80 17.12
N LEU A 230 -14.72 13.56 16.97
CA LEU A 230 -15.32 13.28 15.66
C LEU A 230 -15.19 14.47 14.71
N GLY A 231 -15.39 15.71 15.19
CA GLY A 231 -15.17 16.91 14.39
C GLY A 231 -13.72 17.06 13.90
N ARG A 232 -12.73 16.72 14.73
CA ARG A 232 -11.31 16.67 14.32
C ARG A 232 -11.06 15.63 13.23
N VAL A 233 -11.69 14.46 13.34
CA VAL A 233 -11.64 13.42 12.30
C VAL A 233 -12.24 13.91 11.00
N ASP A 234 -13.41 14.54 11.04
CA ASP A 234 -14.09 15.06 9.85
C ASP A 234 -13.23 16.11 9.13
N MET A 235 -12.71 17.11 9.84
CA MET A 235 -11.85 18.13 9.23
C MET A 235 -10.65 17.54 8.46
N GLY A 236 -9.97 16.55 9.06
CA GLY A 236 -8.84 15.86 8.42
C GLY A 236 -9.25 15.03 7.20
N LEU A 237 -10.34 14.26 7.31
CA LEU A 237 -10.85 13.44 6.22
C LEU A 237 -11.39 14.28 5.06
N GLN A 238 -12.11 15.38 5.31
CA GLN A 238 -12.63 16.24 4.24
C GLN A 238 -11.50 16.98 3.52
N ALA A 239 -10.51 17.50 4.25
CA ALA A 239 -9.33 18.13 3.65
C ALA A 239 -8.56 17.13 2.76
N SER A 240 -8.34 15.92 3.26
CA SER A 240 -7.70 14.84 2.50
C SER A 240 -8.48 14.47 1.24
N ALA A 241 -9.80 14.35 1.36
CA ALA A 241 -10.67 13.99 0.23
C ALA A 241 -10.68 15.08 -0.85
N ALA A 242 -10.67 16.36 -0.46
CA ALA A 242 -10.60 17.48 -1.39
C ALA A 242 -9.30 17.43 -2.20
N LEU A 243 -8.14 17.29 -1.54
CA LEU A 243 -6.85 17.21 -2.21
C LEU A 243 -6.72 15.97 -3.12
N LEU A 244 -7.28 14.82 -2.72
CA LEU A 244 -7.33 13.63 -3.58
C LEU A 244 -8.19 13.88 -4.84
N ARG A 245 -9.35 14.53 -4.72
CA ARG A 245 -10.19 14.83 -5.90
C ARG A 245 -9.51 15.80 -6.85
N GLU A 246 -8.88 16.84 -6.30
CA GLU A 246 -8.15 17.84 -7.08
C GLU A 246 -6.96 17.21 -7.82
N LEU A 247 -6.11 16.47 -7.11
CA LEU A 247 -4.96 15.81 -7.72
C LEU A 247 -5.36 14.80 -8.80
N ALA A 248 -6.43 14.02 -8.58
CA ALA A 248 -6.95 13.12 -9.61
C ALA A 248 -7.35 13.88 -10.88
N THR A 249 -8.00 15.03 -10.72
CA THR A 249 -8.39 15.91 -11.83
C THR A 249 -7.16 16.45 -12.57
N TRP A 250 -6.12 16.90 -11.85
CA TRP A 250 -4.88 17.38 -12.47
C TRP A 250 -4.09 16.30 -13.18
N ILE A 251 -4.00 15.09 -12.59
CA ILE A 251 -3.36 13.93 -13.22
C ILE A 251 -4.07 13.59 -14.55
N ASP A 252 -5.40 13.58 -14.56
CA ASP A 252 -6.18 13.29 -15.77
C ASP A 252 -6.06 14.40 -16.82
N ALA A 253 -6.00 15.67 -16.41
CA ALA A 253 -5.86 16.82 -17.32
C ALA A 253 -4.43 16.98 -17.88
N MET A 254 -3.42 16.61 -17.10
CA MET A 254 -2.00 16.79 -17.42
C MET A 254 -1.21 15.50 -17.18
N PRO A 255 -1.51 14.42 -17.93
CA PRO A 255 -0.97 13.08 -17.64
C PRO A 255 0.52 12.93 -17.95
N SER A 256 1.11 13.83 -18.74
CA SER A 256 2.55 13.85 -18.99
C SER A 256 3.34 14.49 -17.85
N GLN A 257 2.68 15.17 -16.90
CA GLN A 257 3.35 15.77 -15.76
C GLN A 257 3.41 14.80 -14.58
N PRO A 258 4.54 14.74 -13.85
CA PRO A 258 4.66 13.86 -12.70
C PRO A 258 3.80 14.30 -11.51
N HIS A 259 3.41 15.58 -11.40
CA HIS A 259 2.71 16.13 -10.24
C HIS A 259 3.43 15.85 -8.92
N GLN A 260 4.78 15.81 -8.95
CA GLN A 260 5.59 15.35 -7.83
C GLN A 260 5.30 16.10 -6.53
N ALA A 261 5.31 17.43 -6.55
CA ALA A 261 5.02 18.23 -5.36
C ALA A 261 3.59 17.98 -4.84
N ASP A 262 2.62 17.82 -5.72
CA ASP A 262 1.22 17.61 -5.36
C ASP A 262 0.98 16.21 -4.78
N VAL A 263 1.62 15.20 -5.35
CA VAL A 263 1.63 13.83 -4.82
C VAL A 263 2.27 13.80 -3.44
N ILE A 264 3.43 14.44 -3.24
CA ILE A 264 4.08 14.51 -1.94
C ILE A 264 3.17 15.21 -0.92
N ARG A 265 2.50 16.31 -1.32
CA ARG A 265 1.58 17.05 -0.47
C ARG A 265 0.36 16.21 -0.07
N VAL A 266 -0.30 15.57 -1.03
CA VAL A 266 -1.44 14.66 -0.78
C VAL A 266 -1.02 13.54 0.17
N ARG A 267 0.08 12.82 -0.13
CA ARG A 267 0.57 11.73 0.71
C ARG A 267 0.84 12.20 2.14
N SER A 268 1.46 13.37 2.31
CA SER A 268 1.75 13.96 3.61
C SER A 268 0.51 14.32 4.40
N VAL A 269 -0.50 14.92 3.75
CA VAL A 269 -1.77 15.28 4.40
C VAL A 269 -2.55 14.03 4.78
N VAL A 270 -2.66 13.04 3.89
CA VAL A 270 -3.39 11.81 4.19
C VAL A 270 -2.71 11.02 5.31
N GLU A 271 -1.37 10.92 5.31
CA GLU A 271 -0.61 10.26 6.38
C GLU A 271 -0.90 10.91 7.74
N ARG A 272 -0.82 12.25 7.83
CA ARG A 272 -1.15 12.97 9.06
C ARG A 272 -2.59 12.79 9.48
N THR A 273 -3.52 12.79 8.53
CA THR A 273 -4.94 12.49 8.79
C THR A 273 -5.10 11.09 9.39
N CYS A 274 -4.39 10.08 8.88
CA CYS A 274 -4.41 8.73 9.45
C CYS A 274 -3.95 8.72 10.91
N VAL A 275 -2.84 9.41 11.22
CA VAL A 275 -2.35 9.54 12.61
C VAL A 275 -3.38 10.22 13.51
N GLN A 276 -4.03 11.28 13.03
CA GLN A 276 -5.07 11.99 13.78
C GLN A 276 -6.32 11.13 13.99
N VAL A 277 -6.71 10.34 13.00
CA VAL A 277 -7.84 9.40 13.10
C VAL A 277 -7.53 8.31 14.12
N LEU A 278 -6.34 7.70 14.06
CA LEU A 278 -5.90 6.71 15.06
C LEU A 278 -5.98 7.30 16.47
N ASP A 279 -5.35 8.46 16.72
CA ASP A 279 -5.40 9.13 18.04
C ASP A 279 -6.85 9.39 18.51
N ALA A 280 -7.67 10.02 17.64
CA ALA A 280 -9.01 10.43 18.01
C ALA A 280 -9.95 9.24 18.26
N VAL A 281 -9.88 8.21 17.42
CA VAL A 281 -10.69 6.98 17.56
C VAL A 281 -10.29 6.23 18.83
N GLY A 282 -9.00 6.09 19.11
CA GLY A 282 -8.53 5.42 20.32
C GLY A 282 -8.97 6.13 21.61
N ARG A 283 -8.88 7.46 21.64
CA ARG A 283 -9.34 8.27 22.77
C ARG A 283 -10.86 8.21 22.93
N ALA A 284 -11.61 8.15 21.84
CA ALA A 284 -13.07 8.21 21.88
C ALA A 284 -13.72 6.86 22.22
N LEU A 285 -13.19 5.77 21.69
CA LEU A 285 -13.77 4.43 21.83
C LEU A 285 -13.09 3.58 22.89
N GLY A 286 -11.90 3.99 23.35
CA GLY A 286 -11.09 3.21 24.26
C GLY A 286 -10.52 1.94 23.60
N PRO A 287 -10.01 0.99 24.41
CA PRO A 287 -9.33 -0.20 23.89
C PRO A 287 -10.26 -1.24 23.25
N ALA A 288 -11.56 -1.19 23.52
CA ALA A 288 -12.48 -2.29 23.19
C ALA A 288 -12.48 -2.67 21.70
N PRO A 289 -12.60 -1.75 20.72
CA PRO A 289 -12.53 -2.14 19.30
C PRO A 289 -11.17 -2.73 18.89
N MET A 290 -10.07 -2.31 19.51
CA MET A 290 -8.73 -2.84 19.24
C MET A 290 -8.49 -4.23 19.84
N CYS A 291 -9.29 -4.65 20.82
CA CYS A 291 -9.10 -5.91 21.53
C CYS A 291 -10.19 -6.95 21.27
N LEU A 292 -11.40 -6.51 20.93
CA LEU A 292 -12.60 -7.35 20.86
C LEU A 292 -13.18 -7.48 19.44
N GLU A 293 -12.78 -6.60 18.51
CA GLU A 293 -13.26 -6.60 17.13
C GLU A 293 -12.09 -6.90 16.18
N ALA A 294 -11.96 -8.16 15.73
CA ALA A 294 -10.82 -8.63 14.94
C ALA A 294 -10.52 -7.74 13.71
N GLY A 295 -11.54 -7.36 12.95
CA GLY A 295 -11.36 -6.51 11.77
C GLY A 295 -10.94 -5.07 12.10
N HIS A 296 -11.38 -4.50 13.22
CA HIS A 296 -10.94 -3.18 13.65
C HIS A 296 -9.51 -3.22 14.18
N ALA A 297 -9.20 -4.21 15.02
CA ALA A 297 -7.85 -4.45 15.54
C ALA A 297 -6.83 -4.62 14.42
N ALA A 298 -7.13 -5.46 13.44
CA ALA A 298 -6.29 -5.68 12.27
C ALA A 298 -6.08 -4.40 11.44
N ARG A 299 -7.15 -3.66 11.12
CA ARG A 299 -7.04 -2.40 10.38
C ARG A 299 -6.23 -1.37 11.14
N TRP A 300 -6.38 -1.32 12.46
CA TRP A 300 -5.62 -0.43 13.33
C TRP A 300 -4.13 -0.74 13.28
N SER A 301 -3.74 -2.01 13.53
CA SER A 301 -2.35 -2.45 13.45
C SER A 301 -1.76 -2.22 12.07
N ASP A 302 -2.50 -2.61 11.03
CA ASP A 302 -2.06 -2.55 9.65
C ASP A 302 -1.85 -1.12 9.20
N LEU A 303 -2.76 -0.19 9.54
CA LEU A 303 -2.62 1.21 9.14
C LEU A 303 -1.38 1.85 9.78
N MET A 304 -1.08 1.56 11.05
CA MET A 304 0.12 2.08 11.73
C MET A 304 1.41 1.70 11.00
N VAL A 305 1.48 0.51 10.41
CA VAL A 305 2.63 0.05 9.61
C VAL A 305 2.55 0.58 8.17
N PHE A 306 1.39 0.51 7.53
CA PHE A 306 1.22 0.79 6.10
C PHE A 306 1.51 2.26 5.74
N ILE A 307 1.23 3.21 6.64
CA ILE A 307 1.55 4.63 6.45
C ILE A 307 3.05 4.94 6.58
N ARG A 308 3.88 4.00 7.06
CA ARG A 308 5.35 4.16 7.11
C ARG A 308 6.04 3.99 5.75
N GLN A 309 5.28 3.70 4.70
CA GLN A 309 5.72 3.90 3.32
C GLN A 309 5.77 5.39 2.92
N SER A 310 5.26 6.30 3.76
CA SER A 310 5.55 7.74 3.66
C SER A 310 7.00 8.00 4.04
N HIS A 311 7.71 8.88 3.31
CA HIS A 311 9.06 9.30 3.70
C HIS A 311 9.06 10.46 4.71
N GLY A 312 7.87 10.92 5.14
CA GLY A 312 7.69 11.89 6.23
C GLY A 312 8.56 13.14 6.06
N ASP A 313 9.41 13.40 7.06
CA ASP A 313 10.28 14.59 7.11
C ASP A 313 11.12 14.81 5.85
N ARG A 314 11.54 13.74 5.16
CA ARG A 314 12.30 13.88 3.90
C ARG A 314 11.44 14.50 2.80
N ASP A 315 10.22 14.00 2.66
CA ASP A 315 9.21 14.49 1.72
C ASP A 315 8.82 15.95 2.07
N TRP A 316 8.71 16.28 3.36
CA TRP A 316 8.39 17.64 3.81
C TRP A 316 9.54 18.63 3.58
N ALA A 317 10.79 18.18 3.75
CA ALA A 317 11.96 18.99 3.43
C ALA A 317 12.01 19.29 1.93
N GLU A 318 11.63 18.34 1.08
CA GLU A 318 11.53 18.54 -0.36
C GLU A 318 10.43 19.56 -0.71
N LEU A 319 9.25 19.43 -0.13
CA LEU A 319 8.19 20.43 -0.28
C LEU A 319 8.62 21.82 0.19
N GLY A 320 9.30 21.92 1.33
CA GLY A 320 9.79 23.19 1.87
C GLY A 320 10.77 23.87 0.92
N ARG A 321 11.71 23.10 0.33
CA ARG A 321 12.64 23.61 -0.69
C ARG A 321 11.90 24.07 -1.95
N ALA A 322 10.93 23.28 -2.42
CA ALA A 322 10.15 23.61 -3.62
C ALA A 322 9.34 24.90 -3.42
N VAL A 323 8.69 25.08 -2.26
CA VAL A 323 7.95 26.30 -1.92
C VAL A 323 8.89 27.49 -1.79
N HIS A 324 10.06 27.33 -1.15
CA HIS A 324 11.04 28.40 -1.03
C HIS A 324 11.54 28.90 -2.40
N ALA A 325 11.65 28.01 -3.40
CA ALA A 325 12.06 28.38 -4.75
C ALA A 325 10.95 29.08 -5.57
N GLN A 326 9.69 28.99 -5.15
CA GLN A 326 8.56 29.65 -5.81
C GLN A 326 8.36 31.04 -5.19
N GLU A 327 9.12 32.04 -5.66
CA GLU A 327 8.82 33.44 -5.35
C GLU A 327 7.50 33.83 -6.03
N GLY A 328 6.40 33.90 -5.27
CA GLY A 328 5.11 34.32 -5.81
C GLY A 328 4.05 34.61 -4.75
N PRO A 329 3.10 35.53 -5.01
CA PRO A 329 1.96 35.73 -4.13
C PRO A 329 1.04 34.51 -4.16
N TRP A 330 0.58 34.08 -2.99
CA TRP A 330 -0.42 33.02 -2.86
C TRP A 330 -1.75 33.43 -3.52
N THR A 331 -2.46 32.46 -4.12
CA THR A 331 -3.81 32.61 -4.71
C THR A 331 -4.69 31.40 -4.37
N LEU A 332 -6.03 31.60 -4.29
CA LEU A 332 -7.07 30.58 -4.09
C LEU A 332 -7.97 30.50 -5.32
#